data_AF-A0A9J7AI45-F1
#
_entry.id   AF-A0A9J7AI45-F1
#
_cell.length_a   1.000
_cell.length_b   1.000
_cell.length_c   1.000
_cell.angle_alpha   90.00
_cell.angle_beta   90.00
_cell.angle_gamma   90.00
#
_symmetry.space_group_name_H-M   'P 1'
#
loop_
_entity.id
_entity.type
_entity.pdbx_description
1 polymer ?
#
loop_
_entity_poly.entity_id
_entity_poly.type
_entity_poly.pdbx_seq_one_letter_code
_entity_poly.pdbx_strand_id
1 'polypeptide(L)'
;MANAKTLELNILDRDYRVNCPDGAEAELRDAARFLNEKMAEIKTASSNAGKVLGTDRIAVIAALNITHDLLQLQQQQGDSGERLNKIHQMIDEALDKDSQLEL
;
A
#
# COMPACT_ATOMS: atom_id res chain seq x y z
N MET A 1 -28.99 -11.56 -1.89
CA MET A 1 -28.31 -11.07 -3.10
C MET A 1 -27.69 -9.74 -2.74
N ALA A 2 -26.36 -9.61 -2.81
CA ALA A 2 -25.67 -8.39 -2.39
C ALA A 2 -26.08 -7.23 -3.33
N ASN A 3 -26.64 -6.17 -2.77
CA ASN A 3 -26.91 -4.94 -3.52
C ASN A 3 -25.55 -4.28 -3.79
N ALA A 4 -24.97 -4.52 -4.97
CA ALA A 4 -23.76 -3.82 -5.37
C ALA A 4 -24.10 -2.33 -5.57
N LYS A 5 -23.86 -1.52 -4.55
CA LYS A 5 -24.01 -0.06 -4.63
C LYS A 5 -22.90 0.46 -5.55
N THR A 6 -23.24 1.32 -6.50
CA THR A 6 -22.22 2.03 -7.30
C THR A 6 -21.77 3.26 -6.53
N LEU A 7 -20.46 3.47 -6.44
CA LEU A 7 -19.85 4.65 -5.85
C LEU A 7 -19.26 5.53 -6.95
N GLU A 8 -19.61 6.81 -6.94
CA GLU A 8 -19.02 7.82 -7.81
C GLU A 8 -17.80 8.45 -7.12
N LEU A 9 -16.69 8.50 -7.85
CA LEU A 9 -15.39 9.01 -7.41
C LEU A 9 -14.85 10.00 -8.44
N ASN A 10 -14.24 11.08 -7.99
CA ASN A 10 -13.52 12.00 -8.85
C ASN A 10 -12.00 11.83 -8.64
N ILE A 11 -11.28 11.52 -9.70
CA ILE A 11 -9.83 11.32 -9.67
C ILE A 11 -9.22 12.11 -10.84
N LEU A 12 -8.35 13.07 -10.52
CA LEU A 12 -7.68 13.96 -11.45
C LEU A 12 -8.66 14.64 -12.44
N ASP A 13 -9.74 15.20 -11.89
CA ASP A 13 -10.81 15.89 -12.63
C ASP A 13 -11.62 14.97 -13.57
N ARG A 14 -11.59 13.65 -13.34
CA ARG A 14 -12.39 12.67 -14.07
C ARG A 14 -13.29 11.88 -13.14
N ASP A 15 -14.53 11.69 -13.56
CA ASP A 15 -15.51 10.93 -12.80
C ASP A 15 -15.45 9.43 -13.14
N TYR A 16 -15.42 8.61 -12.11
CA TYR A 16 -15.36 7.15 -12.17
C TYR A 16 -16.51 6.55 -11.38
N ARG A 17 -17.07 5.46 -11.91
CA ARG A 17 -18.08 4.64 -11.23
C ARG A 17 -17.47 3.29 -10.90
N VAL A 18 -17.43 2.96 -9.62
CA VAL A 18 -16.88 1.69 -9.12
C VAL A 18 -17.94 0.93 -8.34
N ASN A 19 -17.86 -0.40 -8.36
CA ASN A 19 -18.68 -1.22 -7.50
C ASN A 19 -18.19 -1.08 -6.06
N CYS A 20 -19.10 -0.72 -5.16
CA CYS A 20 -18.85 -0.55 -3.74
C CYS A 20 -19.58 -1.65 -2.97
N PRO A 21 -18.84 -2.61 -2.39
CA PRO A 21 -19.39 -3.52 -1.39
C PRO A 21 -19.97 -2.76 -0.20
N ASP A 22 -20.93 -3.38 0.49
CA ASP A 22 -21.49 -2.83 1.71
C ASP A 22 -20.39 -2.59 2.76
N GLY A 23 -20.34 -1.38 3.33
CA GLY A 23 -19.34 -1.00 4.34
C GLY A 23 -17.98 -0.52 3.79
N ALA A 24 -17.68 -0.74 2.50
CA ALA A 24 -16.38 -0.39 1.92
C ALA A 24 -16.28 1.05 1.37
N GLU A 25 -17.36 1.85 1.47
CA GLU A 25 -17.42 3.18 0.85
C GLU A 25 -16.31 4.12 1.33
N ALA A 26 -16.04 4.14 2.64
CA ALA A 26 -15.00 4.99 3.21
C ALA A 26 -13.60 4.60 2.70
N GLU A 27 -13.28 3.31 2.73
CA GLU A 27 -11.99 2.77 2.28
C GLU A 27 -11.76 3.06 0.79
N LEU A 28 -12.79 2.90 -0.05
CA LEU A 28 -12.71 3.22 -1.48
C LEU A 28 -12.52 4.72 -1.73
N ARG A 29 -13.16 5.59 -0.94
CA ARG A 29 -12.95 7.05 -1.02
C ARG A 29 -11.53 7.44 -0.60
N ASP A 30 -11.00 6.81 0.44
CA ASP A 30 -9.63 7.03 0.89
C ASP A 30 -8.61 6.56 -0.16
N ALA A 31 -8.81 5.39 -0.75
CA ALA A 31 -8.01 4.89 -1.85
C ALA A 31 -8.05 5.83 -3.08
N ALA A 32 -9.23 6.35 -3.42
CA ALA A 32 -9.39 7.30 -4.52
C ALA A 32 -8.65 8.62 -4.26
N ARG A 33 -8.73 9.14 -3.02
CA ARG A 33 -8.00 10.35 -2.61
C ARG A 33 -6.49 10.14 -2.71
N PHE A 34 -5.98 9.02 -2.20
CA PHE A 34 -4.57 8.70 -2.28
C PHE A 34 -4.07 8.55 -3.73
N LEU A 35 -4.84 7.86 -4.58
CA LEU A 35 -4.53 7.78 -6.01
C LEU A 35 -4.51 9.15 -6.68
N ASN A 36 -5.49 10.01 -6.37
CA ASN A 36 -5.57 11.37 -6.89
C ASN A 36 -4.34 12.20 -6.53
N GLU A 37 -3.90 12.14 -5.27
CA GLU A 37 -2.68 12.82 -4.80
C GLU A 37 -1.44 12.33 -5.57
N LYS A 38 -1.25 11.01 -5.71
CA LYS A 38 -0.13 10.45 -6.47
C LYS A 38 -0.15 10.85 -7.94
N MET A 39 -1.31 10.86 -8.57
CA MET A 39 -1.45 11.31 -9.96
C MET A 39 -1.14 12.81 -10.09
N ALA A 40 -1.56 13.65 -9.14
CA ALA A 40 -1.29 15.09 -9.13
C ALA A 40 0.20 15.41 -8.92
N GLU A 41 0.87 14.68 -8.04
CA GLU A 41 2.33 14.75 -7.85
C GLU A 41 3.08 14.49 -9.16
N ILE A 42 2.74 13.39 -9.84
CA ILE A 42 3.36 13.00 -11.13
C ILE A 42 3.07 14.03 -12.22
N LYS A 43 1.83 14.52 -12.31
CA LYS A 43 1.44 15.58 -13.25
C LYS A 43 2.33 16.81 -13.07
N THR A 44 2.44 17.29 -11.83
CA THR A 44 3.21 18.49 -11.47
C THR A 44 4.71 18.30 -11.72
N ALA A 45 5.28 17.18 -11.28
CA ALA A 45 6.69 16.86 -11.50
C ALA A 45 7.03 16.80 -13.00
N SER A 46 6.14 16.20 -13.80
CA SER A 46 6.34 16.09 -15.24
C SER A 46 6.27 17.45 -15.96
N SER A 47 5.30 18.30 -15.61
CA SER A 47 5.20 19.65 -16.18
C SER A 47 6.38 20.54 -15.79
N ASN A 48 6.88 20.43 -14.55
CA ASN A 48 8.04 21.19 -14.09
C ASN A 48 9.32 20.79 -14.86
N ALA A 49 9.43 19.53 -15.26
CA ALA A 49 10.51 19.02 -16.09
C ALA A 49 10.34 19.32 -17.60
N GLY A 50 9.33 20.12 -17.98
CA GLY A 50 9.03 20.46 -19.38
C GLY A 50 8.36 19.32 -20.17
N LYS A 51 7.87 18.27 -19.51
CA LYS A 51 7.28 17.09 -20.15
C LYS A 51 5.83 16.91 -19.72
N VAL A 52 4.89 17.30 -20.55
CA VAL A 52 3.46 17.06 -20.28
C VAL A 52 3.11 15.60 -20.60
N LEU A 53 2.73 14.84 -19.59
CA LEU A 53 2.22 13.47 -19.74
C LEU A 53 0.69 13.47 -19.84
N GLY A 54 0.14 12.59 -20.67
CA GLY A 54 -1.30 12.34 -20.70
C GLY A 54 -1.78 11.60 -19.45
N THR A 55 -3.06 11.80 -19.09
CA THR A 55 -3.68 11.23 -17.88
C THR A 55 -3.52 9.71 -17.78
N ASP A 56 -3.66 8.97 -18.88
CA ASP A 56 -3.57 7.51 -18.86
C ASP A 56 -2.16 7.06 -18.47
N ARG A 57 -1.13 7.77 -18.96
CA ARG A 57 0.27 7.49 -18.59
C ARG A 57 0.55 7.87 -17.15
N ILE A 58 -0.02 8.98 -16.67
CA ILE A 58 0.07 9.39 -15.26
C ILE A 58 -0.56 8.31 -14.36
N ALA A 59 -1.74 7.78 -14.74
CA ALA A 59 -2.42 6.73 -14.00
C ALA A 59 -1.59 5.44 -13.90
N VAL A 60 -0.98 5.00 -15.03
CA VAL A 60 -0.10 3.82 -15.03
C VAL A 60 1.13 4.03 -14.14
N ILE A 61 1.77 5.19 -14.20
CA ILE A 61 2.93 5.49 -13.33
C ILE A 61 2.50 5.52 -11.86
N ALA A 62 1.37 6.15 -11.54
CA ALA A 62 0.85 6.17 -10.17
C ALA A 62 0.58 4.74 -9.66
N ALA A 63 -0.11 3.91 -10.45
CA ALA A 63 -0.40 2.52 -10.10
C ALA A 63 0.88 1.70 -9.87
N LEU A 64 1.90 1.88 -10.72
CA LEU A 64 3.19 1.21 -10.56
C LEU A 64 3.90 1.65 -9.27
N ASN A 65 3.94 2.95 -8.97
CA ASN A 65 4.56 3.46 -7.75
C ASN A 65 3.86 2.92 -6.50
N ILE A 66 2.53 2.96 -6.46
CA ILE A 66 1.75 2.45 -5.33
C ILE A 66 1.96 0.94 -5.14
N THR A 67 2.01 0.18 -6.24
CA THR A 67 2.27 -1.27 -6.19
C THR A 67 3.68 -1.55 -5.70
N HIS A 68 4.68 -0.76 -6.13
CA HIS A 68 6.05 -0.87 -5.65
C HIS A 68 6.14 -0.63 -4.13
N ASP A 69 5.52 0.43 -3.63
CA ASP A 69 5.49 0.77 -2.21
C ASP A 69 4.83 -0.35 -1.39
N LEU A 70 3.71 -0.90 -1.88
CA LEU A 70 3.02 -2.03 -1.25
C LEU A 70 3.92 -3.27 -1.14
N LEU A 71 4.60 -3.65 -2.23
CA LEU A 71 5.49 -4.81 -2.25
C LEU A 71 6.71 -4.60 -1.33
N GLN A 72 7.23 -3.37 -1.25
CA GLN A 72 8.31 -3.03 -0.34
C GLN A 72 7.89 -3.16 1.13
N LEU A 73 6.68 -2.69 1.48
CA LEU A 73 6.13 -2.83 2.82
C LEU A 73 5.91 -4.30 3.21
N GLN A 74 5.42 -5.13 2.29
CA GLN A 74 5.26 -6.57 2.51
C GLN A 74 6.61 -7.26 2.74
N GLN A 75 7.64 -6.89 1.98
CA GLN A 75 8.99 -7.42 2.16
C GLN A 75 9.57 -7.03 3.54
N GLN A 76 9.39 -5.78 3.97
CA GLN A 76 9.85 -5.30 5.28
C GLN A 76 9.13 -6.01 6.44
N GLN A 77 7.84 -6.30 6.32
CA GLN A 77 7.11 -7.11 7.30
C GLN A 77 7.66 -8.54 7.38
N GLY A 78 8.01 -9.15 6.25
CA GLY A 78 8.66 -10.46 6.20
C GLY A 78 10.00 -10.48 6.95
N ASP A 79 10.90 -9.52 6.68
CA ASP A 79 12.20 -9.42 7.36
C ASP A 79 12.03 -9.19 8.87
N SER A 80 11.04 -8.38 9.27
CA SER A 80 10.74 -8.16 10.68
C SER A 80 10.28 -9.43 11.38
N GLY A 81 9.44 -10.25 10.73
CA GLY A 81 9.02 -11.55 11.25
C GLY A 81 10.17 -12.53 11.40
N GLU A 82 11.08 -12.59 10.42
CA GLU A 82 12.29 -13.42 10.51
C GLU A 82 13.21 -12.99 11.66
N ARG A 83 13.39 -11.68 11.85
CA ARG A 83 14.20 -11.14 12.95
C ARG A 83 13.59 -11.47 14.31
N LEU A 84 12.27 -11.34 14.46
CA LEU A 84 11.58 -11.72 15.69
C LEU A 84 11.76 -13.21 15.99
N ASN A 85 11.63 -14.07 14.98
CA ASN A 85 11.86 -15.51 15.16
C ASN A 85 13.30 -15.83 15.59
N LYS A 86 14.30 -15.14 15.01
CA LYS A 86 15.70 -15.28 15.44
C LYS A 86 15.91 -14.86 16.89
N ILE A 87 15.32 -13.75 17.31
CA ILE A 87 15.40 -13.28 18.70
C ILE A 87 14.74 -14.30 19.65
N HIS A 88 13.57 -14.83 19.29
CA HIS A 88 12.91 -15.89 20.06
C HIS A 88 13.80 -17.12 20.22
N GLN A 89 14.39 -17.62 19.13
CA GLN A 89 15.30 -18.76 19.19
C GLN A 89 16.52 -18.49 20.09
N MET A 90 17.12 -17.30 20.01
CA MET A 90 18.26 -16.94 20.86
C MET A 90 17.90 -16.88 22.35
N ILE A 91 16.69 -16.42 22.67
CA ILE A 91 16.19 -16.41 24.06
C ILE A 91 15.99 -17.84 24.55
N ASP A 92 15.34 -18.69 23.76
CA ASP A 92 15.11 -20.09 24.12
C ASP A 92 16.45 -20.83 24.34
N GLU A 93 17.43 -20.61 23.46
CA GLU A 93 18.78 -21.18 23.60
C GLU A 93 19.53 -20.65 24.84
N ALA A 94 19.32 -19.39 25.22
CA ALA A 94 19.94 -18.81 26.40
C ALA A 94 19.31 -19.34 27.70
N LEU A 95 17.99 -19.49 27.73
CA LEU A 95 17.26 -20.05 28.87
C LEU A 95 17.58 -21.54 29.08
N ASP A 96 17.71 -22.30 27.99
CA ASP A 96 18.09 -23.72 28.08
C ASP A 96 19.51 -23.89 28.66
N LYS A 97 20.47 -23.05 28.23
CA LYS A 97 21.83 -23.03 28.79
C LYS A 97 21.87 -22.68 30.26
N ASP A 98 21.05 -21.73 30.72
CA ASP A 98 20.98 -21.33 32.12
C ASP A 98 20.45 -22.49 32.99
N SER A 99 19.42 -23.20 32.51
CA SER A 99 18.87 -24.37 33.22
C SER A 99 19.84 -25.55 33.33
N GLN A 100 20.75 -25.71 32.35
CA GLN A 100 21.76 -26.76 32.35
C GLN A 100 22.95 -26.45 33.27
N LEU A 101 23.15 -25.19 33.65
CA LEU A 101 24.21 -24.75 34.58
C LEU A 101 23.80 -24.90 36.06
N GLU A 102 22.51 -25.03 36.35
CA GLU A 102 21.97 -25.21 37.72
C GLU A 102 21.86 -26.69 38.17
N LEU A 103 22.25 -27.65 37.33
CA LEU A 103 22.32 -29.10 37.61
C LEU A 103 23.76 -29.57 37.83
#